data_AF-A0A9D3NJ12-F1
#
_entry.id   AF-A0A9D3NJ12-F1
#
_cell.length_a   1.000
_cell.length_b   1.000
_cell.length_c   1.000
_cell.angle_alpha   90.00
_cell.angle_beta   90.00
_cell.angle_gamma   90.00
#
_symmetry.space_group_name_H-M   'P 1'
#
loop_
_entity.id
_entity.type
_entity.pdbx_description
1 polymer ?
#
loop_
_entity_poly.entity_id
_entity_poly.type
_entity_poly.pdbx_seq_one_letter_code
_entity_poly.pdbx_strand_id
1 'polypeptide(L)'
;MAGIVSKSKAKGVDFCGVSDNYLIVRSDLGCYLYSTNFHQGLGLTVYSLHPSCQGGDHYLAYDDSTFYIIKGNSYRRVSDMSKDLDAEVNELHKNCQGGDNYLSAYGKFYIIFKDRGVYRRTTDMSKDSDAVEYPLHPNCKDGLYYWGTKQYSYFLKPKGEWGIQYHKTDNLNKDTYASTYSVHPDVLNFLPGGLAITQGPAFGKWELIKTISNDSETPLHWQKKITQKVGYTKSKSSSIEHNWKISMSTTYQSGILTEGISKYQFSLSAEYGGQSVNTEEESWEEATETEESLDLTLQPHTKMFIWQYKLGFGKKDVLFCRDLIFDDDPNPPSTIPLPAADHSGC
;
A
#
# COMPACT_ATOMS: atom_id res chain seq x y z
N MET A 1 1.18 8.24 15.60
CA MET A 1 2.25 8.44 14.58
C MET A 1 2.03 7.37 13.52
N ALA A 2 2.06 7.71 12.22
CA ALA A 2 1.72 6.76 11.16
C ALA A 2 2.62 5.50 11.21
N GLY A 3 1.98 4.33 11.11
CA GLY A 3 2.61 3.01 11.06
C GLY A 3 2.24 2.26 9.77
N ILE A 4 2.73 1.03 9.65
CA ILE A 4 2.37 0.13 8.55
C ILE A 4 1.03 -0.56 8.87
N VAL A 5 0.17 -0.69 7.86
CA VAL A 5 -1.11 -1.40 8.00
C VAL A 5 -0.82 -2.89 8.23
N SER A 6 -1.47 -3.52 9.21
CA SER A 6 -1.30 -4.95 9.50
C SER A 6 -1.90 -5.84 8.39
N LYS A 7 -1.40 -7.09 8.28
CA LYS A 7 -1.93 -8.09 7.33
C LYS A 7 -3.45 -8.22 7.33
N SER A 8 -4.06 -8.18 8.51
CA SER A 8 -5.52 -8.32 8.71
C SER A 8 -6.35 -7.17 8.14
N LYS A 9 -5.73 -6.02 7.84
CA LYS A 9 -6.37 -4.81 7.29
C LYS A 9 -5.83 -4.44 5.89
N ALA A 10 -4.96 -5.28 5.32
CA ALA A 10 -4.30 -5.04 4.06
C ALA A 10 -4.49 -6.26 3.16
N LYS A 11 -5.72 -6.45 2.68
CA LYS A 11 -6.05 -7.49 1.71
C LYS A 11 -5.14 -7.41 0.48
N GLY A 12 -4.73 -8.57 -0.01
CA GLY A 12 -3.82 -8.67 -1.15
C GLY A 12 -2.35 -8.33 -0.85
N VAL A 13 -2.01 -7.92 0.37
CA VAL A 13 -0.61 -7.66 0.76
C VAL A 13 -0.09 -8.81 1.60
N ASP A 14 1.09 -9.34 1.29
CA ASP A 14 1.76 -10.34 2.11
C ASP A 14 3.28 -10.38 1.89
N PHE A 15 3.99 -11.11 2.74
CA PHE A 15 5.43 -11.31 2.66
C PHE A 15 5.74 -12.79 2.46
N CYS A 16 6.71 -13.10 1.61
CA CYS A 16 7.26 -14.46 1.53
C CYS A 16 8.77 -14.42 1.27
N GLY A 17 9.48 -15.53 1.51
CA GLY A 17 10.91 -15.63 1.25
C GLY A 17 11.26 -16.83 0.38
N VAL A 18 12.14 -16.61 -0.60
CA VAL A 18 12.60 -17.64 -1.56
C VAL A 18 14.11 -17.76 -1.41
N SER A 19 14.59 -18.95 -1.05
CA SER A 19 15.99 -19.15 -0.68
C SER A 19 16.37 -18.22 0.48
N ASP A 20 17.30 -17.28 0.28
CA ASP A 20 17.68 -16.21 1.22
C ASP A 20 17.13 -14.82 0.82
N ASN A 21 16.21 -14.76 -0.14
CA ASN A 21 15.64 -13.52 -0.66
C ASN A 21 14.24 -13.25 -0.10
N TYR A 22 13.82 -12.01 -0.19
CA TYR A 22 12.60 -11.48 0.40
C TYR A 22 11.66 -10.96 -0.67
N LEU A 23 10.37 -11.24 -0.50
CA LEU A 23 9.32 -10.78 -1.39
C LEU A 23 8.24 -10.07 -0.60
N ILE A 24 7.69 -9.00 -1.17
CA ILE A 24 6.44 -8.38 -0.75
C ILE A 24 5.47 -8.52 -1.92
N VAL A 25 4.36 -9.20 -1.70
CA VAL A 25 3.27 -9.32 -2.67
C VAL A 25 2.32 -8.15 -2.46
N ARG A 26 1.99 -7.44 -3.54
CA ARG A 26 0.93 -6.42 -3.64
C ARG A 26 -0.05 -6.88 -4.70
N SER A 27 -0.81 -7.91 -4.36
CA SER A 27 -1.82 -8.47 -5.26
C SER A 27 -2.93 -7.49 -5.58
N ASP A 28 -3.20 -6.54 -4.70
CA ASP A 28 -4.08 -5.41 -4.93
C ASP A 28 -3.58 -4.50 -6.06
N LEU A 29 -2.26 -4.47 -6.30
CA LEU A 29 -1.61 -3.77 -7.41
C LEU A 29 -1.15 -4.71 -8.53
N GLY A 30 -1.50 -6.00 -8.47
CA GLY A 30 -1.11 -7.01 -9.46
C GLY A 30 0.40 -7.19 -9.62
N CYS A 31 1.19 -7.01 -8.55
CA CYS A 31 2.64 -7.12 -8.61
C CYS A 31 3.26 -7.67 -7.32
N TYR A 32 4.56 -7.96 -7.36
CA TYR A 32 5.35 -8.27 -6.17
C TYR A 32 6.76 -7.67 -6.29
N LEU A 33 7.29 -7.20 -5.17
CA LEU A 33 8.65 -6.71 -5.03
C LEU A 33 9.54 -7.84 -4.55
N TYR A 34 10.63 -8.09 -5.26
CA TYR A 34 11.73 -8.96 -4.86
C TYR A 34 12.89 -8.12 -4.30
N SER A 35 13.57 -8.61 -3.27
CA SER A 35 14.77 -8.00 -2.68
C SER A 35 15.72 -9.05 -2.14
N THR A 36 17.02 -8.80 -2.25
CA THR A 36 18.04 -9.62 -1.59
C THR A 36 18.31 -9.18 -0.16
N ASN A 37 17.92 -7.94 0.21
CA ASN A 37 18.09 -7.41 1.56
C ASN A 37 17.17 -6.20 1.81
N PHE A 38 16.16 -6.36 2.66
CA PHE A 38 15.25 -5.26 3.02
C PHE A 38 15.90 -4.17 3.89
N HIS A 39 16.95 -4.48 4.65
CA HIS A 39 17.63 -3.50 5.50
C HIS A 39 18.48 -2.53 4.65
N GLN A 40 19.17 -3.08 3.65
CA GLN A 40 20.03 -2.29 2.77
C GLN A 40 19.33 -1.80 1.50
N GLY A 41 18.09 -2.25 1.24
CA GLY A 41 17.36 -1.89 0.02
C GLY A 41 17.99 -2.46 -1.25
N LEU A 42 18.58 -3.66 -1.17
CA LEU A 42 19.32 -4.25 -2.30
C LEU A 42 18.44 -5.14 -3.18
N GLY A 43 18.77 -5.17 -4.47
CA GLY A 43 18.17 -6.08 -5.44
C GLY A 43 16.67 -5.83 -5.67
N LEU A 44 16.18 -4.61 -5.46
CA LEU A 44 14.77 -4.26 -5.56
C LEU A 44 14.28 -4.40 -7.01
N THR A 45 13.53 -5.46 -7.28
CA THR A 45 12.96 -5.74 -8.60
C THR A 45 11.48 -5.99 -8.48
N VAL A 46 10.65 -5.25 -9.20
CA VAL A 46 9.20 -5.44 -9.22
C VAL A 46 8.82 -6.31 -10.41
N TYR A 47 8.07 -7.37 -10.15
CA TYR A 47 7.54 -8.27 -11.17
C TYR A 47 6.02 -8.19 -11.21
N SER A 48 5.45 -8.49 -12.38
CA SER A 48 4.00 -8.66 -12.50
C SER A 48 3.53 -9.93 -11.78
N LEU A 49 2.35 -9.87 -11.17
CA LEU A 49 1.64 -11.02 -10.62
C LEU A 49 0.57 -11.46 -11.63
N HIS A 50 0.59 -12.73 -12.04
CA HIS A 50 -0.38 -13.24 -13.01
C HIS A 50 -1.81 -13.08 -12.45
N PRO A 51 -2.83 -12.73 -13.27
CA PRO A 51 -4.19 -12.55 -12.79
C PRO A 51 -4.75 -13.73 -11.98
N SER A 52 -4.42 -14.96 -12.36
CA SER A 52 -4.82 -16.18 -11.62
C SER A 52 -4.11 -16.36 -10.28
N CYS A 53 -2.98 -15.66 -10.08
CA CYS A 53 -2.24 -15.61 -8.83
C CYS A 53 -2.65 -14.43 -7.96
N GLN A 54 -3.61 -13.59 -8.39
CA GLN A 54 -4.10 -12.45 -7.62
C GLN A 54 -5.28 -12.85 -6.71
N GLY A 55 -5.52 -12.03 -5.68
CA GLY A 55 -6.64 -12.16 -4.75
C GLY A 55 -6.49 -13.33 -3.76
N GLY A 56 -5.27 -13.81 -3.54
CA GLY A 56 -4.94 -14.67 -2.41
C GLY A 56 -5.00 -13.92 -1.08
N ASP A 57 -5.46 -14.62 -0.05
CA ASP A 57 -5.46 -14.17 1.33
C ASP A 57 -4.06 -14.22 1.92
N HIS A 58 -3.26 -15.22 1.54
CA HIS A 58 -1.85 -15.36 1.94
C HIS A 58 -0.95 -15.85 0.81
N TYR A 59 0.33 -15.48 0.89
CA TYR A 59 1.37 -15.88 -0.04
C TYR A 59 2.59 -16.39 0.73
N LEU A 60 3.08 -17.57 0.36
CA LEU A 60 4.29 -18.14 0.93
C LEU A 60 5.06 -18.93 -0.13
N ALA A 61 6.37 -19.02 0.03
CA ALA A 61 7.23 -19.85 -0.82
C ALA A 61 7.82 -20.98 0.01
N TYR A 62 7.67 -22.22 -0.46
CA TYR A 62 8.12 -23.40 0.27
C TYR A 62 9.60 -23.70 0.04
N ASP A 63 10.04 -23.51 -1.21
CA ASP A 63 11.41 -23.68 -1.68
C ASP A 63 11.72 -22.62 -2.76
N ASP A 64 12.83 -22.80 -3.48
CA ASP A 64 13.34 -21.85 -4.48
C ASP A 64 12.42 -21.70 -5.71
N SER A 65 11.45 -22.58 -5.88
CA SER A 65 10.65 -22.69 -7.09
C SER A 65 9.17 -23.02 -6.84
N THR A 66 8.69 -22.95 -5.60
CA THR A 66 7.33 -23.36 -5.27
C THR A 66 6.64 -22.32 -4.40
N PHE A 67 5.63 -21.67 -4.94
CA PHE A 67 4.79 -20.69 -4.26
C PHE A 67 3.43 -21.28 -3.96
N TYR A 68 2.87 -20.89 -2.82
CA TYR A 68 1.54 -21.23 -2.36
C TYR A 68 0.75 -19.94 -2.18
N ILE A 69 -0.45 -19.92 -2.74
CA ILE A 69 -1.39 -18.80 -2.70
C ILE A 69 -2.65 -19.33 -2.03
N ILE A 70 -2.87 -18.96 -0.79
CA ILE A 70 -4.02 -19.43 0.00
C ILE A 70 -5.21 -18.51 -0.30
N LYS A 71 -6.37 -19.11 -0.56
CA LYS A 71 -7.64 -18.39 -0.74
C LYS A 71 -8.77 -19.17 -0.08
N GLY A 72 -9.34 -18.60 0.97
CA GLY A 72 -10.28 -19.26 1.86
C GLY A 72 -9.67 -20.54 2.44
N ASN A 73 -10.31 -21.67 2.16
CA ASN A 73 -9.92 -22.99 2.67
C ASN A 73 -9.07 -23.80 1.69
N SER A 74 -8.67 -23.20 0.58
CA SER A 74 -7.88 -23.86 -0.49
C SER A 74 -6.57 -23.12 -0.72
N TYR A 75 -5.63 -23.78 -1.39
CA TYR A 75 -4.43 -23.12 -1.88
C TYR A 75 -4.15 -23.53 -3.32
N ARG A 76 -3.62 -22.56 -4.07
CA ARG A 76 -3.01 -22.76 -5.37
C ARG A 76 -1.50 -22.85 -5.20
N ARG A 77 -0.87 -23.86 -5.79
CA ARG A 77 0.58 -24.00 -5.89
C ARG A 77 1.03 -23.66 -7.30
N VAL A 78 2.07 -22.84 -7.45
CA VAL A 78 2.67 -22.47 -8.74
C VAL A 78 4.19 -22.42 -8.65
N SER A 79 4.86 -22.61 -9.78
CA SER A 79 6.32 -22.49 -9.85
C SER A 79 6.81 -21.08 -10.20
N ASP A 80 5.95 -20.28 -10.84
CA ASP A 80 6.20 -18.87 -11.20
C ASP A 80 4.91 -18.05 -11.04
N MET A 81 4.87 -17.19 -10.01
CA MET A 81 3.71 -16.34 -9.73
C MET A 81 3.41 -15.33 -10.85
N SER A 82 4.38 -15.02 -11.72
CA SER A 82 4.18 -14.11 -12.86
C SER A 82 3.52 -14.77 -14.07
N LYS A 83 3.47 -16.12 -14.10
CA LYS A 83 2.96 -16.91 -15.24
C LYS A 83 1.90 -17.94 -14.88
N ASP A 84 1.62 -18.16 -13.59
CA ASP A 84 0.74 -19.23 -13.12
C ASP A 84 1.20 -20.62 -13.61
N LEU A 85 2.52 -20.82 -13.63
CA LEU A 85 3.13 -22.02 -14.18
C LEU A 85 2.97 -23.21 -13.22
N ASP A 86 2.72 -24.40 -13.77
CA ASP A 86 2.54 -25.67 -13.04
C ASP A 86 1.46 -25.62 -11.96
N ALA A 87 0.39 -24.88 -12.25
CA ALA A 87 -0.66 -24.61 -11.30
C ALA A 87 -1.41 -25.87 -10.83
N GLU A 88 -1.44 -26.08 -9.52
CA GLU A 88 -2.25 -27.10 -8.86
C GLU A 88 -3.08 -26.47 -7.74
N VAL A 89 -4.31 -26.93 -7.56
CA VAL A 89 -5.20 -26.45 -6.49
C VAL A 89 -5.54 -27.61 -5.57
N ASN A 90 -5.37 -27.39 -4.27
CA ASN A 90 -5.66 -28.37 -3.24
C ASN A 90 -6.42 -27.71 -2.08
N GLU A 91 -7.18 -28.51 -1.35
CA GLU A 91 -7.83 -28.06 -0.11
C GLU A 91 -6.83 -28.07 1.05
N LEU A 92 -6.91 -27.07 1.92
CA LEU A 92 -6.23 -27.10 3.21
C LEU A 92 -6.92 -28.12 4.11
N HIS A 93 -6.12 -28.86 4.88
CA HIS A 93 -6.63 -29.64 5.99
C HIS A 93 -7.35 -28.71 6.98
N LYS A 94 -8.41 -29.19 7.64
CA LYS A 94 -9.21 -28.38 8.57
C LYS A 94 -8.38 -27.68 9.66
N ASN A 95 -7.34 -28.35 10.15
CA ASN A 95 -6.44 -27.79 11.18
C ASN A 95 -5.43 -26.76 10.62
N CYS A 96 -5.31 -26.66 9.30
CA CYS A 96 -4.45 -25.73 8.60
C CYS A 96 -5.21 -24.52 8.04
N GLN A 97 -6.49 -24.37 8.37
CA GLN A 97 -7.33 -23.26 7.94
C GLN A 97 -7.37 -22.15 9.01
N GLY A 98 -7.74 -20.93 8.59
CA GLY A 98 -8.03 -19.82 9.50
C GLY A 98 -6.81 -19.22 10.24
N GLY A 99 -5.59 -19.50 9.80
CA GLY A 99 -4.40 -18.81 10.29
C GLY A 99 -4.41 -17.32 9.95
N ASP A 100 -3.84 -16.50 10.83
CA ASP A 100 -3.65 -15.06 10.61
C ASP A 100 -2.49 -14.76 9.65
N ASN A 101 -1.47 -15.63 9.65
CA ASN A 101 -0.31 -15.56 8.75
C ASN A 101 0.17 -16.97 8.43
N TYR A 102 0.72 -17.15 7.23
CA TYR A 102 1.30 -18.40 6.77
C TYR A 102 2.70 -18.12 6.25
N LEU A 103 3.65 -18.98 6.62
CA LEU A 103 5.01 -18.92 6.11
C LEU A 103 5.57 -20.32 5.94
N SER A 104 6.67 -20.45 5.22
CA SER A 104 7.48 -21.66 5.19
C SER A 104 8.91 -21.35 5.60
N ALA A 105 9.49 -22.23 6.40
CA ALA A 105 10.89 -22.19 6.79
C ALA A 105 11.35 -23.62 7.11
N TYR A 106 12.65 -23.92 6.96
CA TYR A 106 13.19 -25.23 7.33
C TYR A 106 12.50 -26.44 6.65
N GLY A 107 11.93 -26.25 5.46
CA GLY A 107 11.15 -27.28 4.76
C GLY A 107 9.88 -27.69 5.51
N LYS A 108 9.24 -26.75 6.22
CA LYS A 108 7.98 -26.92 6.94
C LYS A 108 7.11 -25.68 6.75
N PHE A 109 5.79 -25.88 6.80
CA PHE A 109 4.82 -24.80 6.86
C PHE A 109 4.55 -24.40 8.29
N TYR A 110 4.36 -23.10 8.51
CA TYR A 110 4.03 -22.50 9.79
C TYR A 110 2.77 -21.66 9.63
N ILE A 111 1.82 -21.85 10.54
CA ILE A 111 0.52 -21.19 10.53
C ILE A 111 0.37 -20.48 11.86
N ILE A 112 0.34 -19.15 11.82
CA ILE A 112 0.30 -18.29 13.00
C ILE A 112 -1.16 -18.05 13.39
N PHE A 113 -1.51 -18.33 14.64
CA PHE A 113 -2.81 -18.00 15.24
C PHE A 113 -2.59 -16.99 16.36
N LYS A 114 -2.71 -15.70 16.03
CA LYS A 114 -2.39 -14.56 16.90
C LYS A 114 -3.24 -14.51 18.15
N ASP A 115 -4.56 -14.66 18.00
CA ASP A 115 -5.49 -14.61 19.14
C ASP A 115 -5.22 -15.70 20.18
N ARG A 116 -4.67 -16.83 19.73
CA ARG A 116 -4.25 -17.95 20.58
C ARG A 116 -2.81 -17.82 21.06
N GLY A 117 -2.00 -16.95 20.44
CA GLY A 117 -0.59 -16.79 20.74
C GLY A 117 0.26 -18.03 20.43
N VAL A 118 -0.13 -18.81 19.43
CA VAL A 118 0.54 -20.07 19.03
C VAL A 118 0.86 -20.08 17.54
N TYR A 119 1.75 -20.98 17.13
CA TYR A 119 1.87 -21.38 15.74
C TYR A 119 1.80 -22.89 15.59
N ARG A 120 1.18 -23.33 14.50
CA ARG A 120 1.17 -24.73 14.06
C ARG A 120 2.26 -24.93 13.01
N ARG A 121 3.02 -26.01 13.13
CA ARG A 121 4.03 -26.42 12.14
C ARG A 121 3.63 -27.76 11.53
N THR A 122 3.64 -27.88 10.20
CA THR A 122 3.31 -29.12 9.47
C THR A 122 4.23 -29.32 8.24
N THR A 123 4.34 -30.55 7.74
CA THR A 123 5.03 -30.87 6.47
C THR A 123 4.13 -30.79 5.24
N ASP A 124 2.81 -30.84 5.41
CA ASP A 124 1.85 -30.87 4.31
C ASP A 124 0.54 -30.23 4.77
N MET A 125 0.23 -29.03 4.24
CA MET A 125 -0.98 -28.29 4.65
C MET A 125 -2.29 -28.97 4.20
N SER A 126 -2.26 -29.91 3.25
CA SER A 126 -3.45 -30.65 2.79
C SER A 126 -3.79 -31.84 3.70
N LYS A 127 -2.81 -32.34 4.45
CA LYS A 127 -2.94 -33.54 5.30
C LYS A 127 -2.66 -33.29 6.78
N ASP A 128 -2.08 -32.13 7.10
CA ASP A 128 -1.64 -31.78 8.45
C ASP A 128 -0.61 -32.80 9.02
N SER A 129 0.27 -33.26 8.14
CA SER A 129 1.29 -34.28 8.43
C SER A 129 2.34 -33.76 9.42
N ASP A 130 2.82 -34.65 10.29
CA ASP A 130 3.86 -34.38 11.32
C ASP A 130 3.59 -33.12 12.16
N ALA A 131 2.31 -32.79 12.36
CA ALA A 131 1.94 -31.49 12.86
C ALA A 131 2.17 -31.35 14.37
N VAL A 132 2.75 -30.22 14.75
CA VAL A 132 2.97 -29.86 16.16
C VAL A 132 2.59 -28.40 16.34
N GLU A 133 2.02 -28.07 17.50
CA GLU A 133 1.71 -26.70 17.88
C GLU A 133 2.65 -26.24 18.99
N TYR A 134 3.12 -25.00 18.89
CA TYR A 134 3.99 -24.39 19.87
C TYR A 134 3.47 -22.99 20.24
N PRO A 135 3.68 -22.55 21.49
CA PRO A 135 3.47 -21.15 21.83
C PRO A 135 4.44 -20.26 21.03
N LEU A 136 3.97 -19.07 20.66
CA LEU A 136 4.84 -18.00 20.18
C LEU A 136 5.59 -17.40 21.36
N HIS A 137 6.89 -17.17 21.17
CA HIS A 137 7.67 -16.39 22.10
C HIS A 137 7.05 -15.00 22.26
N PRO A 138 7.02 -14.39 23.48
CA PRO A 138 6.44 -13.06 23.68
C PRO A 138 6.93 -11.99 22.68
N ASN A 139 8.22 -12.02 22.32
CA ASN A 139 8.80 -11.08 21.36
C ASN A 139 8.33 -11.28 19.91
N CYS A 140 7.71 -12.43 19.59
CA CYS A 140 7.29 -12.79 18.25
C CYS A 140 5.77 -12.69 18.06
N LYS A 141 5.01 -12.16 19.04
CA LYS A 141 3.53 -12.13 18.99
C LYS A 141 2.95 -10.93 18.25
N ASP A 142 3.69 -9.83 18.19
CA ASP A 142 3.19 -8.53 17.70
C ASP A 142 3.48 -8.27 16.21
N GLY A 143 4.07 -9.23 15.50
CA GLY A 143 4.45 -9.07 14.10
C GLY A 143 3.28 -8.72 13.19
N LEU A 144 3.42 -7.70 12.33
CA LEU A 144 2.40 -7.25 11.38
C LEU A 144 2.24 -8.19 10.19
N TYR A 145 3.37 -8.76 9.74
CA TYR A 145 3.51 -9.73 8.66
C TYR A 145 4.60 -10.74 9.06
N TYR A 146 4.44 -12.01 8.69
CA TYR A 146 5.42 -13.06 8.97
C TYR A 146 5.84 -13.72 7.66
N TRP A 147 7.14 -14.01 7.51
CA TRP A 147 7.65 -14.77 6.38
C TRP A 147 8.85 -15.61 6.82
N GLY A 148 9.23 -16.59 6.01
CA GLY A 148 10.38 -17.44 6.27
C GLY A 148 11.27 -17.55 5.06
N THR A 149 12.52 -17.86 5.33
CA THR A 149 13.53 -18.29 4.36
C THR A 149 13.96 -19.71 4.70
N LYS A 150 14.91 -20.27 3.95
CA LYS A 150 15.45 -21.61 4.24
C LYS A 150 15.98 -21.74 5.67
N GLN A 151 16.54 -20.66 6.22
CA GLN A 151 17.30 -20.70 7.48
C GLN A 151 16.68 -19.90 8.64
N TYR A 152 15.71 -19.03 8.38
CA TYR A 152 15.19 -18.11 9.40
C TYR A 152 13.72 -17.81 9.21
N SER A 153 13.04 -17.50 10.32
CA SER A 153 11.73 -16.85 10.33
C SER A 153 11.91 -15.36 10.60
N TYR A 154 11.04 -14.57 10.00
CA TYR A 154 11.05 -13.12 10.09
C TYR A 154 9.66 -12.60 10.33
N PHE A 155 9.58 -11.42 10.93
CA PHE A 155 8.35 -10.66 10.99
C PHE A 155 8.58 -9.15 11.02
N LEU A 156 7.69 -8.42 10.36
CA LEU A 156 7.69 -6.96 10.40
C LEU A 156 7.12 -6.52 11.75
N LYS A 157 7.83 -5.67 12.48
CA LYS A 157 7.35 -5.18 13.77
C LYS A 157 6.42 -3.97 13.60
N PRO A 158 5.49 -3.74 14.53
CA PRO A 158 4.85 -2.45 14.68
C PRO A 158 5.90 -1.35 14.82
N LYS A 159 5.53 -0.12 14.49
CA LYS A 159 6.44 1.02 14.56
C LYS A 159 6.96 1.22 15.98
N GLY A 160 8.28 1.13 16.15
CA GLY A 160 8.97 1.44 17.38
C GLY A 160 9.56 2.84 17.39
N GLU A 161 10.28 3.15 18.45
CA GLU A 161 11.04 4.41 18.63
C GLU A 161 12.03 4.65 17.47
N TRP A 162 12.64 3.58 16.97
CA TRP A 162 13.65 3.60 15.90
C TRP A 162 13.07 3.44 14.49
N GLY A 163 11.76 3.66 14.33
CA GLY A 163 11.07 3.53 13.04
C GLY A 163 10.54 2.10 12.78
N ILE A 164 10.41 1.76 11.50
CA ILE A 164 9.94 0.43 11.09
C ILE A 164 11.12 -0.54 11.04
N GLN A 165 10.95 -1.66 11.73
CA GLN A 165 11.95 -2.70 11.84
C GLN A 165 11.34 -4.06 11.51
N TYR A 166 12.19 -4.99 11.11
CA TYR A 166 11.83 -6.40 11.05
C TYR A 166 12.75 -7.20 11.96
N HIS A 167 12.18 -8.26 12.53
CA HIS A 167 12.86 -9.17 13.41
C HIS A 167 13.17 -10.47 12.67
N LYS A 168 14.32 -11.05 12.97
CA LYS A 168 14.82 -12.32 12.47
C LYS A 168 15.04 -13.24 13.67
N THR A 169 14.58 -14.48 13.59
CA THR A 169 14.85 -15.54 14.57
C THR A 169 14.96 -16.89 13.87
N ASP A 170 15.68 -17.85 14.46
CA ASP A 170 15.66 -19.22 13.98
C ASP A 170 14.54 -20.08 14.61
N ASN A 171 13.83 -19.54 15.60
CA ASN A 171 12.80 -20.27 16.32
C ASN A 171 11.73 -19.34 16.92
N LEU A 172 10.54 -19.33 16.34
CA LEU A 172 9.41 -18.49 16.81
C LEU A 172 8.90 -18.82 18.22
N ASN A 173 9.28 -19.96 18.83
CA ASN A 173 8.93 -20.33 20.21
C ASN A 173 10.01 -19.88 21.22
N LYS A 174 11.28 -19.96 20.84
CA LYS A 174 12.41 -19.67 21.75
C LYS A 174 13.09 -18.32 21.51
N ASP A 175 12.84 -17.70 20.37
CA ASP A 175 13.47 -16.46 19.91
C ASP A 175 15.01 -16.51 19.93
N THR A 176 15.55 -17.63 19.46
CA THR A 176 17.00 -17.86 19.43
C THR A 176 17.64 -17.24 18.19
N TYR A 177 18.96 -16.96 18.28
CA TYR A 177 19.76 -16.28 17.24
C TYR A 177 19.08 -15.04 16.67
N ALA A 178 18.40 -14.30 17.56
CA ALA A 178 17.54 -13.21 17.21
C ALA A 178 18.32 -11.96 16.80
N SER A 179 17.79 -11.22 15.84
CA SER A 179 18.33 -9.92 15.42
C SER A 179 17.22 -9.03 14.87
N THR A 180 17.33 -7.72 15.08
CA THR A 180 16.36 -6.75 14.57
C THR A 180 17.06 -5.77 13.66
N TYR A 181 16.45 -5.48 12.52
CA TYR A 181 17.00 -4.61 11.49
C TYR A 181 15.98 -3.54 11.11
N SER A 182 16.43 -2.34 10.77
CA SER A 182 15.55 -1.34 10.13
C SER A 182 15.18 -1.78 8.71
N VAL A 183 14.05 -1.30 8.20
CA VAL A 183 13.65 -1.48 6.80
C VAL A 183 14.05 -0.26 5.98
N HIS A 184 14.62 -0.48 4.80
CA HIS A 184 15.04 0.59 3.89
C HIS A 184 13.83 1.40 3.39
N PRO A 185 13.93 2.74 3.23
CA PRO A 185 12.83 3.58 2.76
C PRO A 185 12.20 3.12 1.43
N ASP A 186 12.99 2.65 0.47
CA ASP A 186 12.46 2.17 -0.81
C ASP A 186 11.67 0.87 -0.69
N VAL A 187 11.90 0.07 0.35
CA VAL A 187 11.07 -1.09 0.66
C VAL A 187 9.78 -0.61 1.35
N LEU A 188 9.90 0.35 2.27
CA LEU A 188 8.74 0.94 2.94
C LEU A 188 7.77 1.58 1.97
N ASN A 189 8.25 2.31 0.96
CA ASN A 189 7.43 2.92 -0.08
C ASN A 189 6.46 1.94 -0.76
N PHE A 190 6.79 0.66 -0.80
CA PHE A 190 5.97 -0.39 -1.41
C PHE A 190 4.85 -0.91 -0.48
N LEU A 191 4.90 -0.59 0.82
CA LEU A 191 3.97 -1.07 1.82
C LEU A 191 2.79 -0.10 2.06
N PRO A 192 1.59 -0.61 2.37
CA PRO A 192 0.50 0.19 2.90
C PRO A 192 0.89 0.98 4.16
N GLY A 193 0.72 2.31 4.11
CA GLY A 193 1.13 3.22 5.17
C GLY A 193 2.61 3.64 5.10
N GLY A 194 3.39 3.05 4.19
CA GLY A 194 4.81 3.31 4.06
C GLY A 194 5.17 4.68 3.50
N LEU A 195 4.36 5.22 2.57
CA LEU A 195 4.55 6.59 2.06
C LEU A 195 4.42 7.63 3.18
N ALA A 196 3.52 7.42 4.13
CA ALA A 196 3.39 8.32 5.29
C ALA A 196 4.66 8.37 6.15
N ILE A 197 5.49 7.32 6.10
CA ILE A 197 6.73 7.22 6.87
C ILE A 197 7.89 7.89 6.14
N THR A 198 7.95 7.76 4.81
CA THR A 198 9.08 8.23 4.00
C THR A 198 8.86 9.63 3.41
N GLN A 199 7.63 9.96 3.01
CA GLN A 199 7.26 11.26 2.43
C GLN A 199 6.50 12.15 3.43
N GLY A 200 5.94 11.56 4.47
CA GLY A 200 5.08 12.22 5.46
C GLY A 200 3.59 11.95 5.21
N PRO A 201 2.72 12.18 6.22
CA PRO A 201 1.30 11.90 6.11
C PRO A 201 0.64 12.57 4.91
N ALA A 202 -0.38 11.92 4.38
CA ALA A 202 -1.24 12.52 3.38
C ALA A 202 -1.95 13.75 3.96
N PHE A 203 -2.10 14.77 3.14
CA PHE A 203 -2.90 15.96 3.43
C PHE A 203 -3.83 16.25 2.27
N GLY A 204 -4.92 16.95 2.57
CA GLY A 204 -5.73 17.66 1.59
C GLY A 204 -5.92 19.12 2.02
N LYS A 205 -5.90 20.04 1.06
CA LYS A 205 -6.10 21.46 1.33
C LYS A 205 -6.76 22.16 0.15
N TRP A 206 -7.50 23.21 0.47
CA TRP A 206 -8.00 24.17 -0.50
C TRP A 206 -6.91 25.21 -0.82
N GLU A 207 -6.74 25.49 -2.10
CA GLU A 207 -5.87 26.52 -2.63
C GLU A 207 -6.71 27.60 -3.32
N LEU A 208 -6.50 28.86 -2.94
CA LEU A 208 -7.15 29.99 -3.60
C LEU A 208 -6.49 30.20 -4.97
N ILE A 209 -7.22 29.90 -6.05
CA ILE A 209 -6.70 30.06 -7.41
C ILE A 209 -7.12 31.39 -8.04
N LYS A 210 -8.23 32.00 -7.58
CA LYS A 210 -8.69 33.29 -8.09
C LYS A 210 -9.53 34.06 -7.06
N THR A 211 -9.39 35.37 -7.08
CA THR A 211 -10.32 36.32 -6.44
C THR A 211 -10.86 37.26 -7.51
N ILE A 212 -12.17 37.51 -7.46
CA ILE A 212 -12.88 38.46 -8.31
C ILE A 212 -13.54 39.47 -7.38
N SER A 213 -13.33 40.76 -7.63
CA SER A 213 -13.96 41.84 -6.87
C SER A 213 -14.78 42.73 -7.78
N ASN A 214 -15.95 43.15 -7.29
CA ASN A 214 -16.73 44.24 -7.87
C ASN A 214 -16.74 45.41 -6.90
N ASP A 215 -15.81 46.34 -7.09
CA ASP A 215 -15.71 47.54 -6.26
C ASP A 215 -16.56 48.71 -6.81
N SER A 216 -17.46 48.44 -7.77
CA SER A 216 -18.32 49.43 -8.41
C SER A 216 -19.72 49.46 -7.79
N GLU A 217 -20.47 50.53 -8.09
CA GLU A 217 -21.87 50.70 -7.65
C GLU A 217 -22.88 49.92 -8.51
N THR A 218 -22.43 49.23 -9.57
CA THR A 218 -23.29 48.49 -10.50
C THR A 218 -22.92 47.01 -10.54
N PRO A 219 -23.88 46.10 -10.82
CA PRO A 219 -23.55 44.69 -11.00
C PRO A 219 -22.49 44.48 -12.09
N LEU A 220 -21.46 43.70 -11.78
CA LEU A 220 -20.40 43.33 -12.70
C LEU A 220 -20.76 41.99 -13.33
N HIS A 221 -21.10 42.02 -14.63
CA HIS A 221 -21.16 40.81 -15.42
C HIS A 221 -19.75 40.38 -15.80
N TRP A 222 -19.39 39.16 -15.42
CA TRP A 222 -18.05 38.62 -15.61
C TRP A 222 -18.13 37.33 -16.42
N GLN A 223 -17.58 37.39 -17.63
CA GLN A 223 -17.42 36.25 -18.51
C GLN A 223 -15.95 36.11 -18.87
N LYS A 224 -15.22 35.25 -18.17
CA LYS A 224 -13.81 34.97 -18.50
C LYS A 224 -13.47 33.50 -18.24
N LYS A 225 -12.32 33.13 -18.75
CA LYS A 225 -11.71 31.83 -18.50
C LYS A 225 -10.94 31.83 -17.19
N ILE A 226 -11.06 30.75 -16.45
CA ILE A 226 -10.21 30.43 -15.30
C ILE A 226 -9.33 29.27 -15.67
N THR A 227 -8.04 29.44 -15.39
CA THR A 227 -7.04 28.39 -15.53
C THR A 227 -6.93 27.66 -14.20
N GLN A 228 -7.19 26.36 -14.21
CA GLN A 228 -6.95 25.47 -13.08
C GLN A 228 -5.99 24.36 -13.48
N LYS A 229 -5.25 23.82 -12.52
CA LYS A 229 -4.32 22.71 -12.76
C LYS A 229 -5.02 21.41 -12.40
N VAL A 230 -5.14 20.46 -13.30
CA VAL A 230 -5.82 19.18 -13.04
C VAL A 230 -4.87 18.04 -13.36
N GLY A 231 -4.83 17.03 -12.50
CA GLY A 231 -4.04 15.82 -12.71
C GLY A 231 -3.00 15.56 -11.62
N TYR A 232 -2.13 14.60 -11.89
CA TYR A 232 -1.12 14.06 -10.97
C TYR A 232 0.29 14.41 -11.42
N THR A 233 1.19 14.66 -10.47
CA THR A 233 2.59 14.97 -10.78
C THR A 233 3.43 13.70 -11.01
N LYS A 234 3.13 12.92 -12.08
CA LYS A 234 3.81 11.63 -12.37
C LYS A 234 5.32 11.78 -12.39
N SER A 235 5.83 12.78 -13.10
CA SER A 235 7.26 13.04 -13.25
C SER A 235 8.03 13.27 -11.94
N LYS A 236 7.39 13.91 -10.94
CA LYS A 236 7.97 14.15 -9.62
C LYS A 236 7.77 12.98 -8.68
N SER A 237 6.68 12.23 -8.86
CA SER A 237 6.31 11.13 -7.97
C SER A 237 6.99 9.82 -8.38
N SER A 238 7.40 9.67 -9.63
CA SER A 238 8.21 8.53 -10.12
C SER A 238 9.56 8.39 -9.40
N SER A 239 9.99 9.40 -8.65
CA SER A 239 11.10 9.26 -7.69
C SER A 239 10.81 8.22 -6.60
N ILE A 240 9.58 7.75 -6.41
CA ILE A 240 9.29 6.64 -5.49
C ILE A 240 9.77 5.31 -6.08
N GLU A 241 9.69 5.16 -7.40
CA GLU A 241 10.11 3.97 -8.14
C GLU A 241 11.60 3.97 -8.53
N HIS A 242 12.33 5.07 -8.36
CA HIS A 242 13.66 5.26 -8.98
C HIS A 242 14.70 4.17 -8.67
N ASN A 243 14.63 3.56 -7.47
CA ASN A 243 15.54 2.50 -7.05
C ASN A 243 15.00 1.09 -7.31
N TRP A 244 13.82 0.97 -7.92
CA TRP A 244 13.22 -0.30 -8.29
C TRP A 244 13.51 -0.62 -9.76
N LYS A 245 14.03 -1.81 -10.01
CA LYS A 245 14.07 -2.37 -11.35
C LYS A 245 12.68 -2.90 -11.71
N ILE A 246 11.97 -2.23 -12.60
CA ILE A 246 10.66 -2.70 -13.04
C ILE A 246 10.81 -3.76 -14.13
N SER A 247 10.38 -4.98 -13.82
CA SER A 247 10.34 -6.15 -14.71
C SER A 247 8.90 -6.62 -14.92
N MET A 248 8.00 -5.65 -15.10
CA MET A 248 6.60 -5.89 -15.48
C MET A 248 6.47 -6.00 -17.01
N SER A 249 5.29 -6.38 -17.51
CA SER A 249 5.05 -6.58 -18.96
C SER A 249 5.53 -5.41 -19.83
N THR A 250 5.77 -5.65 -21.12
CA THR A 250 6.26 -4.66 -22.10
C THR A 250 5.39 -3.42 -22.26
N THR A 251 4.18 -3.41 -21.68
CA THR A 251 3.25 -2.28 -21.71
C THR A 251 3.29 -1.38 -20.46
N TYR A 252 4.14 -1.69 -19.48
CA TYR A 252 4.27 -0.89 -18.26
C TYR A 252 4.76 0.53 -18.56
N GLN A 253 4.06 1.52 -18.03
CA GLN A 253 4.49 2.92 -18.03
C GLN A 253 4.95 3.30 -16.63
N SER A 254 6.11 3.98 -16.56
CA SER A 254 6.65 4.52 -15.30
C SER A 254 5.62 5.41 -14.60
N GLY A 255 5.46 5.22 -13.29
CA GLY A 255 4.52 5.98 -12.46
C GLY A 255 3.16 5.30 -12.25
N ILE A 256 2.79 4.26 -13.02
CA ILE A 256 1.53 3.50 -12.77
C ILE A 256 1.54 2.87 -11.37
N LEU A 257 2.67 2.30 -10.97
CA LEU A 257 2.80 1.69 -9.65
C LEU A 257 2.75 2.76 -8.54
N THR A 258 3.43 3.88 -8.74
CA THR A 258 3.39 5.02 -7.81
C THR A 258 1.98 5.58 -7.68
N GLU A 259 1.22 5.69 -8.77
CA GLU A 259 -0.19 6.05 -8.77
C GLU A 259 -0.99 5.09 -7.87
N GLY A 260 -0.91 3.78 -8.10
CA GLY A 260 -1.63 2.79 -7.30
C GLY A 260 -1.28 2.84 -5.81
N ILE A 261 0.00 3.00 -5.48
CA ILE A 261 0.46 3.17 -4.09
C ILE A 261 -0.08 4.49 -3.50
N SER A 262 -0.10 5.58 -4.28
CA SER A 262 -0.60 6.88 -3.83
C SER A 262 -2.10 6.85 -3.56
N LYS A 263 -2.89 6.29 -4.49
CA LYS A 263 -4.33 6.05 -4.33
C LYS A 263 -4.61 5.29 -3.04
N TYR A 264 -3.90 4.17 -2.83
CA TYR A 264 -4.04 3.37 -1.62
C TYR A 264 -3.70 4.20 -0.38
N GLN A 265 -2.59 4.95 -0.38
CA GLN A 265 -2.21 5.79 0.76
C GLN A 265 -3.24 6.89 1.08
N PHE A 266 -3.86 7.52 0.08
CA PHE A 266 -4.93 8.49 0.31
C PHE A 266 -6.19 7.87 0.92
N SER A 267 -6.52 6.64 0.52
CA SER A 267 -7.67 5.89 1.03
C SER A 267 -7.53 5.47 2.50
N LEU A 268 -6.30 5.38 3.01
CA LEU A 268 -6.05 4.97 4.39
C LEU A 268 -6.56 5.98 5.41
N SER A 269 -6.81 5.51 6.63
CA SER A 269 -7.15 6.37 7.75
C SER A 269 -5.94 7.21 8.21
N ALA A 270 -6.22 8.28 8.95
CA ALA A 270 -5.19 9.12 9.56
C ALA A 270 -4.27 8.34 10.52
N GLU A 271 -4.75 7.20 11.08
CA GLU A 271 -3.94 6.26 11.88
C GLU A 271 -2.70 5.79 11.11
N TYR A 272 -2.84 5.54 9.81
CA TYR A 272 -1.78 5.10 8.89
C TYR A 272 -1.27 6.24 7.99
N GLY A 273 -1.59 7.49 8.36
CA GLY A 273 -1.18 8.69 7.65
C GLY A 273 -1.86 8.89 6.29
N GLY A 274 -3.07 8.35 6.09
CA GLY A 274 -3.92 8.66 4.93
C GLY A 274 -4.93 9.79 5.20
N GLN A 275 -5.87 9.98 4.27
CA GLN A 275 -6.93 11.00 4.32
C GLN A 275 -8.36 10.42 4.30
N SER A 276 -8.51 9.10 4.20
CA SER A 276 -9.82 8.42 4.09
C SER A 276 -10.67 8.92 2.91
N VAL A 277 -10.02 9.28 1.81
CA VAL A 277 -10.68 9.77 0.59
C VAL A 277 -10.50 8.81 -0.56
N ASN A 278 -11.54 8.69 -1.39
CA ASN A 278 -11.50 8.00 -2.65
C ASN A 278 -11.07 8.98 -3.75
N THR A 279 -10.14 8.55 -4.60
CA THR A 279 -9.55 9.36 -5.69
C THR A 279 -9.69 8.69 -7.05
N GLU A 280 -10.52 7.65 -7.17
CA GLU A 280 -10.70 6.91 -8.44
C GLU A 280 -11.34 7.76 -9.54
N GLU A 281 -12.14 8.76 -9.18
CA GLU A 281 -12.75 9.64 -10.18
C GLU A 281 -11.86 10.82 -10.60
N GLU A 282 -10.73 11.04 -9.91
CA GLU A 282 -9.79 12.10 -10.25
C GLU A 282 -8.90 11.73 -11.44
N SER A 283 -8.36 12.75 -12.10
CA SER A 283 -7.39 12.53 -13.17
C SER A 283 -6.03 12.16 -12.59
N TRP A 284 -5.54 10.97 -12.92
CA TRP A 284 -4.20 10.54 -12.56
C TRP A 284 -3.19 10.70 -13.69
N GLU A 285 -3.57 11.36 -14.79
CA GLU A 285 -2.64 11.75 -15.86
C GLU A 285 -1.67 12.86 -15.43
N GLU A 286 -0.57 13.06 -16.15
CA GLU A 286 0.37 14.14 -15.82
C GLU A 286 -0.37 15.48 -15.74
N ALA A 287 -0.13 16.23 -14.68
CA ALA A 287 -0.90 17.42 -14.37
C ALA A 287 -0.77 18.49 -15.47
N THR A 288 -1.90 18.94 -15.99
CA THR A 288 -1.99 19.97 -17.04
C THR A 288 -2.82 21.16 -16.57
N GLU A 289 -2.61 22.31 -17.20
CA GLU A 289 -3.52 23.45 -17.07
C GLU A 289 -4.74 23.25 -17.97
N THR A 290 -5.92 23.47 -17.40
CA THR A 290 -7.21 23.41 -18.10
C THR A 290 -7.94 24.73 -17.91
N GLU A 291 -8.62 25.19 -18.96
CA GLU A 291 -9.39 26.42 -18.92
C GLU A 291 -10.88 26.10 -18.82
N GLU A 292 -11.54 26.68 -17.82
CA GLU A 292 -12.99 26.62 -17.67
C GLU A 292 -13.57 28.01 -17.93
N SER A 293 -14.60 28.09 -18.79
CA SER A 293 -15.30 29.35 -19.06
C SER A 293 -16.37 29.55 -17.99
N LEU A 294 -16.33 30.70 -17.34
CA LEU A 294 -17.25 31.05 -16.27
C LEU A 294 -18.00 32.31 -16.64
N ASP A 295 -19.30 32.27 -16.39
CA ASP A 295 -20.24 33.35 -16.65
C ASP A 295 -21.07 33.57 -15.39
N LEU A 296 -20.89 34.74 -14.76
CA LEU A 296 -21.50 35.06 -13.48
C LEU A 296 -21.68 36.57 -13.33
N THR A 297 -22.55 36.95 -12.39
CA THR A 297 -22.82 38.36 -12.07
C THR A 297 -22.50 38.62 -10.60
N LEU A 298 -21.51 39.48 -10.33
CA LEU A 298 -21.21 39.95 -8.97
C LEU A 298 -22.02 41.20 -8.65
N GLN A 299 -22.60 41.25 -7.46
CA GLN A 299 -23.29 42.44 -6.96
C GLN A 299 -22.30 43.56 -6.60
N PRO A 300 -22.72 44.83 -6.56
CA PRO A 300 -21.90 45.94 -6.08
C PRO A 300 -21.22 45.64 -4.74
N HIS A 301 -19.96 46.03 -4.60
CA HIS A 301 -19.14 45.89 -3.39
C HIS A 301 -18.99 44.45 -2.86
N THR A 302 -19.08 43.45 -3.73
CA THR A 302 -18.90 42.03 -3.36
C THR A 302 -17.62 41.44 -3.93
N LYS A 303 -17.18 40.34 -3.32
CA LYS A 303 -16.03 39.55 -3.77
C LYS A 303 -16.45 38.09 -3.90
N MET A 304 -15.78 37.39 -4.79
CA MET A 304 -15.89 35.95 -4.96
C MET A 304 -14.50 35.34 -4.98
N PHE A 305 -14.35 34.25 -4.26
CA PHE A 305 -13.15 33.45 -4.09
C PHE A 305 -13.38 32.09 -4.76
N ILE A 306 -12.36 31.64 -5.48
CA ILE A 306 -12.43 30.40 -6.24
C ILE A 306 -11.32 29.51 -5.74
N TRP A 307 -11.74 28.41 -5.13
CA TRP A 307 -10.91 27.47 -4.42
C TRP A 307 -10.80 26.17 -5.18
N GLN A 308 -9.60 25.60 -5.25
CA GLN A 308 -9.34 24.29 -5.81
C GLN A 308 -8.79 23.36 -4.74
N TYR A 309 -9.30 22.13 -4.67
CA TYR A 309 -8.80 21.15 -3.72
C TYR A 309 -7.58 20.40 -4.27
N LYS A 310 -6.60 20.14 -3.42
CA LYS A 310 -5.42 19.33 -3.79
C LYS A 310 -5.00 18.41 -2.67
N LEU A 311 -4.44 17.27 -3.06
CA LEU A 311 -3.87 16.27 -2.16
C LEU A 311 -2.34 16.21 -2.29
N GLY A 312 -1.69 15.77 -1.23
CA GLY A 312 -0.25 15.62 -1.20
C GLY A 312 0.26 14.78 -0.05
N PHE A 313 1.58 14.57 0.00
CA PHE A 313 2.28 13.86 1.07
C PHE A 313 3.29 14.78 1.74
N GLY A 314 3.24 14.89 3.06
CA GLY A 314 4.11 15.75 3.85
C GLY A 314 3.97 17.23 3.45
N LYS A 315 4.87 17.71 2.59
CA LYS A 315 4.87 19.09 2.08
C LYS A 315 4.73 19.19 0.55
N LYS A 316 4.65 18.05 -0.13
CA LYS A 316 4.59 17.99 -1.60
C LYS A 316 3.15 17.85 -2.03
N ASP A 317 2.67 18.78 -2.85
CA ASP A 317 1.41 18.63 -3.58
C ASP A 317 1.60 17.60 -4.69
N VAL A 318 0.65 16.69 -4.85
CA VAL A 318 0.80 15.49 -5.68
C VAL A 318 -0.34 15.31 -6.67
N LEU A 319 -1.59 15.54 -6.24
CA LEU A 319 -2.80 15.44 -7.06
C LEU A 319 -3.59 16.75 -6.96
N PHE A 320 -3.94 17.33 -8.11
CA PHE A 320 -4.78 18.52 -8.20
C PHE A 320 -6.18 18.10 -8.67
N CYS A 321 -7.17 18.27 -7.79
CA CYS A 321 -8.52 17.77 -8.02
C CYS A 321 -9.27 18.67 -8.99
N ARG A 322 -10.21 18.11 -9.74
CA ARG A 322 -10.96 18.85 -10.78
C ARG A 322 -12.00 19.82 -10.24
N ASP A 323 -12.52 19.57 -9.03
CA ASP A 323 -13.65 20.32 -8.49
C ASP A 323 -13.22 21.68 -7.94
N LEU A 324 -14.01 22.70 -8.27
CA LEU A 324 -13.86 24.08 -7.81
C LEU A 324 -15.01 24.46 -6.87
N ILE A 325 -14.70 25.23 -5.83
CA ILE A 325 -15.70 25.88 -4.99
C ILE A 325 -15.64 27.39 -5.22
N PHE A 326 -16.82 27.98 -5.39
CA PHE A 326 -17.04 29.41 -5.53
C PHE A 326 -17.71 29.89 -4.24
N ASP A 327 -17.08 30.83 -3.55
CA ASP A 327 -17.52 31.29 -2.23
C ASP A 327 -17.36 32.82 -2.12
N ASP A 328 -18.15 33.46 -1.26
CA ASP A 328 -17.96 34.86 -0.88
C ASP A 328 -17.14 35.01 0.42
N ASP A 329 -16.86 33.90 1.12
CA ASP A 329 -15.94 33.84 2.26
C ASP A 329 -14.47 33.85 1.80
N PRO A 330 -13.62 34.77 2.31
CA PRO A 330 -12.17 34.74 2.09
C PRO A 330 -11.45 33.57 2.75
N ASN A 331 -12.09 32.81 3.63
CA ASN A 331 -11.51 31.64 4.28
C ASN A 331 -11.66 30.38 3.41
N PRO A 332 -10.70 29.44 3.50
CA PRO A 332 -10.80 28.19 2.75
C PRO A 332 -12.03 27.37 3.17
N PRO A 333 -12.72 26.70 2.23
CA PRO A 333 -13.83 25.81 2.57
C PRO A 333 -13.43 24.72 3.56
N SER A 334 -14.39 24.28 4.38
CA SER A 334 -14.17 23.22 5.38
C SER A 334 -14.53 21.82 4.88
N THR A 335 -15.30 21.73 3.80
CA THR A 335 -15.75 20.46 3.20
C THR A 335 -14.62 19.84 2.38
N ILE A 336 -14.54 18.52 2.40
CA ILE A 336 -13.68 17.74 1.49
C ILE A 336 -14.56 17.37 0.29
N PRO A 337 -14.17 17.70 -0.96
CA PRO A 337 -15.01 17.47 -2.13
C PRO A 337 -14.94 16.02 -2.63
N LEU A 338 -14.04 15.20 -2.07
CA LEU A 338 -13.84 13.81 -2.46
C LEU A 338 -14.75 12.88 -1.66
N PRO A 339 -15.27 11.79 -2.28
CA PRO A 339 -15.98 10.75 -1.55
C PRO A 339 -15.11 10.13 -0.45
N ALA A 340 -15.73 9.63 0.61
CA ALA A 340 -15.04 8.84 1.61
C ALA A 340 -14.51 7.53 1.00
N ALA A 341 -13.36 7.05 1.47
CA ALA A 341 -12.85 5.74 1.09
C ALA A 341 -13.71 4.63 1.71
N ASP A 342 -14.15 3.68 0.89
CA ASP A 342 -14.89 2.52 1.37
C ASP A 342 -13.95 1.55 2.09
N HIS A 343 -14.02 1.53 3.43
CA HIS A 343 -13.23 0.60 4.26
C HIS A 343 -13.65 -0.87 4.10
N SER A 344 -14.72 -1.17 3.34
CA SER A 344 -15.18 -2.54 3.05
C SER A 344 -14.25 -3.32 2.12
N GLY A 345 -13.28 -2.66 1.47
CA GLY A 345 -12.30 -3.28 0.57
C GLY A 345 -10.90 -3.53 1.14
N CYS A 346 -10.54 -2.94 2.29
CA CYS A 346 -9.23 -3.14 2.92
C CYS A 346 -9.09 -4.48 3.63
#